data_AF-E9I4R9-F1
#
_entry.id   AF-E9I4R9-F1
#
_cell.length_a   1.000
_cell.length_b   1.000
_cell.length_c   1.000
_cell.angle_alpha   90.00
_cell.angle_beta   90.00
_cell.angle_gamma   90.00
#
_symmetry.space_group_name_H-M   'P 1'
#
loop_
_entity.id
_entity.type
_entity.pdbx_description
1 polymer ?
#
loop_
_entity_poly.entity_id
_entity_poly.type
_entity_poly.pdbx_seq_one_letter_code
_entity_poly.pdbx_strand_id
1 'polypeptide(L)'
;MKGKAELKADTGRAYGMKYDAGFLMQCLLLKLKSSSTYNHLRKNNILPLPSPSTIRRRLSSSECKFGFNELALENIKKALANLPESERWGSIMWDEVSLKKDLTWHSSRLEWHGIVDFGEDIKGAVKSGIATHALVLMFRPYRGNWVQPFACFASKNAATFTILHEVKEKETANKTDKT
;
A
#
# COMPACT_ATOMS: atom_id res chain seq x y z
N MET A 1 10.83 -13.65 -23.92
CA MET A 1 11.61 -13.84 -22.69
C MET A 1 13.06 -13.46 -22.94
N LYS A 2 13.50 -12.27 -22.50
CA LYS A 2 14.94 -11.91 -22.49
C LYS A 2 15.38 -11.83 -21.03
N GLY A 3 15.59 -13.01 -20.45
CA GLY A 3 16.18 -13.17 -19.12
C GLY A 3 17.70 -13.19 -19.22
N LYS A 4 18.32 -12.02 -19.26
CA LYS A 4 19.74 -11.83 -18.96
C LYS A 4 19.95 -10.45 -18.33
N ALA A 5 19.51 -10.32 -17.08
CA ALA A 5 20.16 -9.35 -16.20
C ALA A 5 21.43 -10.05 -15.71
N GLU A 6 22.50 -9.97 -16.50
CA GLU A 6 23.84 -10.31 -16.03
C GLU A 6 24.18 -9.30 -14.93
N LEU A 7 24.10 -9.75 -13.67
CA LEU A 7 24.45 -8.95 -12.50
C LEU A 7 25.97 -8.79 -12.47
N LYS A 8 26.49 -7.83 -13.22
CA LYS A 8 27.88 -7.39 -13.06
C LYS A 8 27.98 -6.51 -11.82
N ALA A 9 28.87 -6.89 -10.91
CA ALA A 9 29.38 -5.95 -9.93
C ALA A 9 30.21 -4.91 -10.69
N ASP A 10 29.65 -3.71 -10.89
CA ASP A 10 30.39 -2.58 -11.51
C ASP A 10 31.59 -2.13 -10.67
N THR A 11 31.68 -2.61 -9.43
CA THR A 11 32.79 -2.31 -8.52
C THR A 11 33.47 -3.59 -8.08
N GLY A 12 34.76 -3.73 -8.39
CA GLY A 12 35.64 -4.84 -7.96
C GLY A 12 35.94 -4.87 -6.45
N ARG A 13 35.06 -4.32 -5.60
CA ARG A 13 35.20 -4.31 -4.15
C ARG A 13 34.21 -5.30 -3.55
N ALA A 14 34.70 -6.20 -2.69
CA ALA A 14 33.89 -7.20 -1.98
C ALA A 14 32.74 -6.58 -1.15
N TYR A 15 32.89 -5.32 -0.75
CA TYR A 15 31.91 -4.54 0.00
C TYR A 15 31.63 -3.22 -0.74
N GLY A 16 30.39 -3.02 -1.18
CA GLY A 16 29.97 -1.82 -1.92
C GLY A 16 29.20 -2.05 -3.22
N MET A 17 28.52 -3.19 -3.37
CA MET A 17 27.66 -3.45 -4.53
C MET A 17 26.52 -2.42 -4.59
N LYS A 18 26.44 -1.72 -5.74
CA LYS A 18 25.29 -0.88 -6.09
C LYS A 18 24.29 -1.76 -6.82
N TYR A 19 23.04 -1.72 -6.37
CA TYR A 19 21.96 -2.48 -6.97
C TYR A 19 21.11 -1.58 -7.85
N ASP A 20 20.78 -2.06 -9.04
CA ASP A 20 19.78 -1.44 -9.89
C ASP A 20 18.39 -1.40 -9.21
N ALA A 21 17.57 -0.40 -9.54
CA ALA A 21 16.25 -0.22 -8.96
C ALA A 21 15.30 -1.39 -9.30
N GLY A 22 15.36 -1.92 -10.52
CA GLY A 22 14.57 -3.07 -10.95
C GLY A 22 14.97 -4.33 -10.18
N PHE A 23 16.28 -4.54 -9.98
CA PHE A 23 16.77 -5.66 -9.17
C PHE A 23 16.36 -5.55 -7.69
N LEU A 24 16.40 -4.35 -7.12
CA LEU A 24 15.92 -4.11 -5.75
C LEU A 24 14.42 -4.42 -5.61
N MET A 25 13.61 -4.08 -6.61
CA MET A 25 12.19 -4.41 -6.63
C MET A 25 11.98 -5.93 -6.67
N GLN A 26 12.73 -6.66 -7.49
CA GLN A 26 12.66 -8.12 -7.52
C GLN A 26 13.08 -8.76 -6.18
N CYS A 27 14.13 -8.22 -5.54
CA CYS A 27 14.55 -8.65 -4.21
C CYS A 27 13.47 -8.39 -3.16
N LEU A 28 12.78 -7.25 -3.24
CA LEU A 28 11.64 -6.93 -2.38
C LEU A 28 10.50 -7.93 -2.59
N LEU A 29 10.12 -8.22 -3.84
CA LEU A 29 9.08 -9.20 -4.16
C LEU A 29 9.44 -10.60 -3.62
N LEU A 30 10.70 -11.01 -3.76
CA LEU A 30 11.19 -12.28 -3.21
C LEU A 30 11.06 -12.32 -1.69
N LYS A 31 11.45 -11.23 -1.01
CA LYS A 31 11.33 -11.12 0.45
C LYS A 31 9.88 -11.11 0.93
N LEU A 32 8.98 -10.49 0.17
CA LEU A 32 7.53 -10.47 0.44
C LEU A 32 6.93 -11.87 0.31
N LYS A 33 7.37 -12.65 -0.70
CA LYS A 33 6.94 -14.06 -0.86
C LYS A 33 7.44 -14.96 0.25
N SER A 34 8.72 -14.84 0.63
CA SER A 34 9.29 -15.62 1.74
C SER A 34 10.53 -14.96 2.31
N SER A 35 10.39 -14.46 3.54
CA SER A 35 11.53 -13.90 4.29
C SER A 35 12.55 -14.96 4.70
N SER A 36 12.11 -16.20 4.97
CA SER A 36 13.01 -17.31 5.31
C SER A 36 13.90 -17.70 4.12
N THR A 37 13.29 -17.88 2.95
CA THR A 37 14.01 -18.20 1.71
C THR A 37 15.00 -17.10 1.34
N TYR A 38 14.58 -15.84 1.45
CA TYR A 38 15.45 -14.69 1.23
C TYR A 38 16.69 -14.72 2.14
N ASN A 39 16.50 -14.97 3.44
CA ASN A 39 17.59 -15.05 4.41
C ASN A 39 18.50 -16.25 4.16
N HIS A 40 17.95 -17.40 3.78
CA HIS A 40 18.72 -18.60 3.45
C HIS A 40 19.62 -18.36 2.23
N LEU A 41 19.06 -17.85 1.13
CA LEU A 41 19.80 -17.55 -0.11
C LEU A 41 20.94 -16.55 0.14
N ARG A 42 20.70 -15.55 0.99
CA ARG A 42 21.71 -14.55 1.36
C ARG A 42 22.79 -15.14 2.27
N LYS A 43 22.43 -15.87 3.33
CA LYS A 43 23.38 -16.44 4.31
C LYS A 43 24.33 -17.44 3.67
N ASN A 44 23.81 -18.25 2.75
CA ASN A 44 24.60 -19.25 2.03
C ASN A 44 25.31 -18.68 0.79
N ASN A 45 25.27 -17.35 0.58
CA ASN A 45 25.88 -16.66 -0.56
C ASN A 45 25.50 -17.25 -1.93
N ILE A 46 24.29 -17.82 -2.06
CA ILE A 46 23.80 -18.43 -3.31
C ILE A 46 23.49 -17.33 -4.34
N LEU A 47 22.96 -16.19 -3.87
CA LEU A 47 22.67 -15.03 -4.70
C LEU A 47 23.22 -13.75 -4.04
N PRO A 48 23.70 -12.76 -4.82
CA PRO A 48 24.17 -11.48 -4.31
C PRO A 48 22.99 -10.59 -3.89
N LEU A 49 22.34 -10.92 -2.77
CA LEU A 49 21.14 -10.25 -2.29
C LEU A 49 21.46 -9.06 -1.35
N PRO A 50 20.74 -7.93 -1.46
CA PRO A 50 20.91 -6.81 -0.56
C PRO A 50 20.59 -7.17 0.91
N SER A 51 21.11 -6.39 1.84
CA SER A 51 20.77 -6.57 3.25
C SER A 51 19.26 -6.35 3.49
N PRO A 52 18.63 -7.06 4.45
CA PRO A 52 17.26 -6.81 4.85
C PRO A 52 17.00 -5.34 5.24
N SER A 53 18.00 -4.67 5.83
CA SER A 53 17.97 -3.25 6.19
C SER A 53 17.90 -2.34 4.96
N THR A 54 18.63 -2.68 3.89
CA THR A 54 18.56 -1.96 2.60
C THR A 54 17.15 -2.04 2.03
N ILE A 55 16.51 -3.21 2.06
CA ILE A 55 15.12 -3.36 1.60
C ILE A 55 14.17 -2.55 2.48
N ARG A 56 14.31 -2.62 3.82
CA ARG A 56 13.46 -1.86 4.74
C ARG A 56 13.58 -0.36 4.52
N ARG A 57 14.80 0.15 4.29
CA ARG A 57 15.04 1.56 3.98
C ARG A 57 14.38 2.01 2.67
N ARG A 58 14.27 1.12 1.69
CA ARG A 58 13.55 1.41 0.44
C ARG A 58 12.03 1.41 0.64
N LEU A 59 11.50 0.57 1.53
CA LEU A 59 10.09 0.58 1.89
C LEU A 59 9.73 1.81 2.74
N SER A 60 10.63 2.28 3.60
CA SER A 60 10.35 3.40 4.50
C SER A 60 10.18 4.74 3.80
N SER A 61 10.59 4.87 2.54
CA SER A 61 10.33 6.08 1.75
C SER A 61 8.90 6.18 1.23
N SER A 62 8.09 5.13 1.37
CA SER A 62 6.67 5.18 0.98
C SER A 62 5.83 5.72 2.14
N GLU A 63 5.16 6.85 1.90
CA GLU A 63 4.19 7.39 2.84
C GLU A 63 2.88 6.61 2.75
N CYS A 64 2.62 5.72 3.71
CA CYS A 64 1.29 5.17 3.93
C CYS A 64 0.55 6.08 4.91
N LYS A 65 -0.46 6.79 4.43
CA LYS A 65 -1.38 7.62 5.23
C LYS A 65 -2.77 6.98 5.25
N PHE A 66 -3.55 7.25 6.28
CA PHE A 66 -4.98 6.93 6.29
C PHE A 66 -5.73 7.96 5.43
N GLY A 67 -6.82 7.53 4.81
CA GLY A 67 -7.54 8.29 3.82
C GLY A 67 -7.60 7.60 2.46
N PHE A 68 -7.91 8.39 1.43
CA PHE A 68 -7.89 7.95 0.04
C PHE A 68 -6.45 7.91 -0.48
N ASN A 69 -6.09 6.81 -1.14
CA ASN A 69 -4.81 6.64 -1.80
C ASN A 69 -4.93 7.09 -3.26
N GLU A 70 -4.50 8.32 -3.54
CA GLU A 70 -4.52 8.91 -4.88
C GLU A 70 -3.76 8.07 -5.89
N LEU A 71 -2.59 7.54 -5.53
CA LEU A 71 -1.79 6.68 -6.39
C LEU A 71 -2.53 5.39 -6.76
N ALA A 72 -3.27 4.80 -5.82
CA ALA A 72 -4.11 3.64 -6.10
C ALA A 72 -5.24 3.99 -7.07
N LEU A 73 -5.91 5.13 -6.88
CA LEU A 73 -6.96 5.61 -7.78
C LEU A 73 -6.43 5.91 -9.19
N GLU A 74 -5.24 6.49 -9.31
CA GLU A 74 -4.58 6.68 -10.60
C GLU A 74 -4.27 5.35 -11.30
N ASN A 75 -3.79 4.36 -10.55
CA ASN A 75 -3.49 3.04 -11.11
C ASN A 75 -4.76 2.33 -11.57
N ILE A 76 -5.87 2.46 -10.84
CA ILE A 76 -7.19 1.98 -11.27
C ILE A 76 -7.60 2.68 -12.57
N LYS A 77 -7.48 4.02 -12.64
CA LYS A 77 -7.78 4.80 -13.86
C LYS A 77 -6.95 4.33 -15.05
N LYS A 78 -5.64 4.16 -14.88
CA LYS A 78 -4.72 3.67 -15.93
C LYS A 78 -5.07 2.25 -16.38
N ALA A 79 -5.45 1.37 -15.46
CA ALA A 79 -5.88 0.01 -15.78
C ALA A 79 -7.18 -0.02 -16.58
N LEU A 80 -8.14 0.85 -16.24
CA LEU A 80 -9.45 0.92 -16.92
C LEU A 80 -9.44 1.76 -18.20
N ALA A 81 -8.48 2.67 -18.38
CA ALA A 81 -8.39 3.54 -19.55
C ALA A 81 -8.21 2.76 -20.86
N ASN A 82 -7.59 1.58 -20.81
CA ASN A 82 -7.35 0.72 -21.97
C ASN A 82 -8.58 -0.13 -22.34
N LEU A 83 -9.67 -0.07 -21.56
CA LEU A 83 -10.84 -0.93 -21.72
C LEU A 83 -12.05 -0.17 -22.28
N PRO A 84 -12.90 -0.85 -23.08
CA PRO A 84 -14.17 -0.28 -23.55
C PRO A 84 -15.10 -0.02 -22.36
N GLU A 85 -16.02 0.93 -22.51
CA GLU A 85 -16.85 1.45 -21.41
C GLU A 85 -17.66 0.36 -20.68
N SER A 86 -18.16 -0.62 -21.43
CA SER A 86 -18.90 -1.78 -20.89
C SER A 86 -18.06 -2.70 -19.99
N GLU A 87 -16.74 -2.58 -20.01
CA GLU A 87 -15.80 -3.38 -19.22
C GLU A 87 -15.21 -2.62 -18.04
N ARG A 88 -15.48 -1.31 -17.93
CA ARG A 88 -14.98 -0.47 -16.83
C ARG A 88 -15.79 -0.61 -15.55
N TRP A 89 -16.92 -1.31 -15.60
CA TRP A 89 -17.80 -1.48 -14.45
C TRP A 89 -17.20 -2.47 -13.44
N GLY A 90 -17.46 -2.20 -12.17
CA GLY A 90 -16.99 -2.99 -11.05
C GLY A 90 -17.77 -2.71 -9.79
N SER A 91 -17.54 -3.54 -8.78
CA SER A 91 -18.06 -3.35 -7.43
C SER A 91 -17.03 -2.63 -6.55
N ILE A 92 -17.55 -1.76 -5.68
CA ILE A 92 -16.81 -1.26 -4.52
C ILE A 92 -17.17 -2.17 -3.35
N MET A 93 -16.17 -2.70 -2.69
CA MET A 93 -16.30 -3.55 -1.51
C MET A 93 -15.69 -2.81 -0.33
N TRP A 94 -16.34 -2.87 0.82
CA TRP A 94 -15.81 -2.32 2.06
C TRP A 94 -15.99 -3.35 3.17
N ASP A 95 -15.01 -3.41 4.07
CA ASP A 95 -15.07 -4.26 5.26
C ASP A 95 -14.27 -3.63 6.39
N GLU A 96 -14.60 -4.01 7.62
CA GLU A 96 -13.92 -3.56 8.84
C GLU A 96 -13.07 -4.67 9.44
N VAL A 97 -11.80 -4.36 9.69
CA VAL A 97 -10.85 -5.28 10.31
C VAL A 97 -10.61 -4.84 11.75
N SER A 98 -10.86 -5.73 12.72
CA SER A 98 -10.52 -5.46 14.12
C SER A 98 -9.00 -5.39 14.31
N LEU A 99 -8.54 -4.31 14.93
CA LEU A 99 -7.14 -4.04 15.26
C LEU A 99 -6.86 -4.27 16.74
N LYS A 100 -5.64 -4.69 17.04
CA LYS A 100 -5.12 -4.65 18.41
C LYS A 100 -4.84 -3.20 18.79
N LYS A 101 -5.39 -2.75 19.92
CA LYS A 101 -5.08 -1.45 20.52
C LYS A 101 -3.57 -1.39 20.80
N ASP A 102 -2.90 -0.46 20.15
CA ASP A 102 -1.48 -0.20 20.33
C ASP A 102 -1.23 1.29 20.08
N LEU A 103 -0.32 1.89 20.85
CA LEU A 103 0.05 3.29 20.73
C LEU A 103 1.57 3.36 20.66
N THR A 104 2.09 3.65 19.47
CA THR A 104 3.54 3.64 19.23
C THR A 104 4.01 5.00 18.74
N TRP A 105 5.10 5.48 19.32
CA TRP A 105 5.75 6.71 18.88
C TRP A 105 6.65 6.42 17.68
N HIS A 106 6.46 7.16 16.59
CA HIS A 106 7.32 7.05 15.42
C HIS A 106 8.28 8.22 15.34
N SER A 107 9.51 7.97 15.79
CA SER A 107 10.55 9.00 15.96
C SER A 107 10.95 9.71 14.67
N SER A 108 10.83 9.07 13.51
CA SER A 108 11.20 9.69 12.23
C SER A 108 10.17 10.68 11.68
N ARG A 109 8.87 10.48 11.96
CA ARG A 109 7.81 11.43 11.54
C ARG A 109 7.30 12.29 12.69
N LEU A 110 7.77 12.03 13.91
CA LEU A 110 7.36 12.71 15.14
C LEU A 110 5.84 12.63 15.34
N GLU A 111 5.25 11.47 15.05
CA GLU A 111 3.82 11.23 15.14
C GLU A 111 3.49 10.01 16.02
N TRP A 112 2.32 10.05 16.64
CA TRP A 112 1.74 8.92 17.35
C TRP A 112 0.97 8.03 16.38
N HIS A 113 1.35 6.76 16.28
CA HIS A 113 0.60 5.75 15.52
C HIS A 113 -0.39 5.02 16.42
N GLY A 114 -1.48 4.56 15.82
CA GLY A 114 -2.53 3.80 16.52
C GLY A 114 -3.65 4.68 17.07
N ILE A 115 -3.66 5.97 16.74
CA ILE A 115 -4.79 6.87 16.98
C ILE A 115 -5.83 6.74 15.86
N VAL A 116 -7.06 7.17 16.16
CA VAL A 116 -8.14 7.30 15.17
C VAL A 116 -7.72 8.31 14.10
N ASP A 117 -7.82 7.89 12.84
CA ASP A 117 -7.47 8.71 11.68
C ASP A 117 -8.36 8.38 10.48
N PHE A 118 -9.18 9.35 10.11
CA PHE A 118 -10.10 9.28 8.96
C PHE A 118 -9.55 10.05 7.74
N GLY A 119 -8.27 10.44 7.77
CA GLY A 119 -7.68 11.31 6.75
C GLY A 119 -8.08 12.78 6.90
N GLU A 120 -7.64 13.60 5.94
CA GLU A 120 -7.94 15.04 5.90
C GLU A 120 -9.30 15.36 5.26
N ASP A 121 -9.82 14.43 4.45
CA ASP A 121 -11.01 14.65 3.63
C ASP A 121 -12.35 14.51 4.38
N ILE A 122 -12.34 13.86 5.56
CA ILE A 122 -13.52 13.55 6.36
C ILE A 122 -13.57 14.49 7.56
N LYS A 123 -14.47 15.48 7.51
CA LYS A 123 -14.55 16.55 8.54
C LYS A 123 -15.48 16.19 9.69
N GLY A 124 -16.45 15.30 9.47
CA GLY A 124 -17.45 14.93 10.48
C GLY A 124 -16.96 13.98 11.57
N ALA A 125 -15.75 13.43 11.46
CA ALA A 125 -15.29 12.36 12.34
C ALA A 125 -14.53 12.88 13.57
N VAL A 126 -14.92 12.41 14.76
CA VAL A 126 -14.22 12.70 16.02
C VAL A 126 -12.87 11.96 16.02
N LYS A 127 -11.78 12.70 15.80
CA LYS A 127 -10.39 12.19 15.82
C LYS A 127 -9.87 12.00 17.25
N SER A 128 -10.58 11.25 18.09
CA SER A 128 -10.21 11.07 19.50
C SER A 128 -10.17 9.61 19.93
N GLY A 129 -8.99 9.19 20.40
CA GLY A 129 -8.75 7.89 21.04
C GLY A 129 -7.89 6.94 20.20
N ILE A 130 -7.70 5.75 20.75
CA ILE A 130 -6.95 4.66 20.12
C ILE A 130 -7.85 3.94 19.12
N ALA A 131 -7.34 3.71 17.92
CA ALA A 131 -8.04 2.98 16.87
C ALA A 131 -8.22 1.51 17.28
N THR A 132 -9.42 0.98 17.03
CA THR A 132 -9.77 -0.41 17.31
C THR A 132 -10.19 -1.17 16.07
N HIS A 133 -10.57 -0.48 15.00
CA HIS A 133 -10.95 -1.07 13.73
C HIS A 133 -10.31 -0.28 12.59
N ALA A 134 -10.08 -0.96 11.46
CA ALA A 134 -9.70 -0.34 10.20
C ALA A 134 -10.80 -0.62 9.17
N LEU A 135 -11.42 0.45 8.66
CA LEU A 135 -12.33 0.37 7.52
C LEU A 135 -11.49 0.43 6.24
N VAL A 136 -11.58 -0.61 5.42
CA VAL A 136 -10.83 -0.72 4.16
C VAL A 136 -11.80 -0.78 2.99
N LEU A 137 -11.56 0.05 1.98
CA LEU A 137 -12.33 0.06 0.73
C LEU A 137 -11.47 -0.42 -0.43
N MET A 138 -12.07 -1.29 -1.23
CA MET A 138 -11.43 -1.96 -2.36
C MET A 138 -12.32 -1.89 -3.59
N PHE A 139 -11.70 -1.73 -4.75
CA PHE A 139 -12.37 -1.82 -6.04
C PHE A 139 -12.09 -3.16 -6.71
N ARG A 140 -13.14 -3.79 -7.23
CA ARG A 140 -13.07 -5.01 -8.03
C ARG A 140 -13.84 -4.83 -9.35
N PRO A 141 -13.16 -4.80 -10.51
CA PRO A 141 -13.84 -4.81 -11.80
C PRO A 141 -14.59 -6.13 -12.03
N TYR A 142 -15.68 -6.11 -12.81
CA TYR A 142 -16.44 -7.33 -13.10
C TYR A 142 -15.71 -8.29 -14.04
N ARG A 143 -15.02 -7.74 -15.04
CA ARG A 143 -14.26 -8.53 -16.03
C ARG A 143 -12.79 -8.72 -15.68
N GLY A 144 -12.24 -7.89 -14.80
CA GLY A 144 -10.85 -8.01 -14.35
C GLY A 144 -10.72 -8.95 -13.16
N ASN A 145 -9.72 -9.83 -13.17
CA ASN A 145 -9.41 -10.70 -12.04
C ASN A 145 -8.36 -10.07 -11.10
N TRP A 146 -8.62 -8.85 -10.64
CA TRP A 146 -7.78 -8.14 -9.69
C TRP A 146 -8.63 -7.36 -8.69
N VAL A 147 -8.04 -7.02 -7.55
CA VAL A 147 -8.65 -6.21 -6.50
C VAL A 147 -7.62 -5.18 -6.07
N GLN A 148 -8.01 -3.91 -5.95
CA GLN A 148 -7.13 -2.84 -5.49
C GLN A 148 -7.75 -2.12 -4.29
N PRO A 149 -7.13 -2.15 -3.11
CA PRO A 149 -7.49 -1.25 -2.03
C PRO A 149 -7.14 0.19 -2.43
N PHE A 150 -8.06 1.11 -2.22
CA PHE A 150 -7.88 2.53 -2.56
C PHE A 150 -8.16 3.47 -1.39
N ALA A 151 -8.77 3.00 -0.31
CA ALA A 151 -8.91 3.80 0.90
C ALA A 151 -8.81 2.94 2.16
N CYS A 152 -8.27 3.52 3.22
CA CYS A 152 -8.14 2.89 4.53
C CYS A 152 -8.33 3.94 5.62
N PHE A 153 -9.20 3.69 6.57
CA PHE A 153 -9.52 4.61 7.66
C PHE A 153 -9.42 3.89 9.01
N ALA A 154 -8.81 4.53 10.00
CA ALA A 154 -8.68 4.00 11.34
C ALA A 154 -9.79 4.57 12.24
N SER A 155 -10.68 3.70 12.73
CA SER A 155 -11.84 4.08 13.56
C SER A 155 -11.73 3.51 14.98
N LYS A 156 -12.48 4.14 15.90
CA LYS A 156 -12.73 3.64 17.24
C LYS A 156 -14.16 3.12 17.30
N ASN A 157 -14.29 1.81 17.46
CA ASN A 157 -15.52 1.02 17.29
C ASN A 157 -15.96 0.95 15.82
N ALA A 158 -17.13 0.37 15.56
CA ALA A 158 -17.70 0.31 14.22
C ALA A 158 -17.78 1.71 13.61
N ALA A 159 -17.47 1.84 12.32
CA ALA A 159 -17.55 3.13 11.64
C ALA A 159 -19.00 3.64 11.68
N THR A 160 -19.18 4.84 12.23
CA THR A 160 -20.49 5.48 12.29
C THR A 160 -21.06 5.65 10.88
N PHE A 161 -22.37 5.45 10.73
CA PHE A 161 -23.09 5.66 9.46
C PHE A 161 -22.72 6.98 8.76
N THR A 162 -22.53 8.06 9.52
CA THR A 162 -22.10 9.37 9.00
C THR A 162 -20.79 9.30 8.23
N ILE A 163 -19.82 8.52 8.71
CA ILE A 163 -18.51 8.37 8.09
C ILE A 163 -18.65 7.54 6.81
N LEU A 164 -19.46 6.47 6.83
CA LEU A 164 -19.77 5.69 5.64
C LEU A 164 -20.51 6.52 4.59
N HIS A 165 -21.41 7.42 5.01
CA HIS A 165 -22.12 8.33 4.12
C HIS A 165 -21.16 9.33 3.48
N GLU A 166 -20.29 9.98 4.27
CA GLU A 166 -19.31 10.96 3.77
C GLU A 166 -18.30 10.29 2.82
N VAL A 167 -17.88 9.05 3.11
CA VAL A 167 -17.03 8.25 2.21
C VAL A 167 -17.77 7.97 0.89
N LYS A 168 -19.04 7.54 0.94
CA LYS A 168 -19.85 7.32 -0.27
C LYS A 168 -20.06 8.59 -1.07
N GLU A 169 -20.35 9.71 -0.41
CA GLU A 169 -20.52 11.00 -1.08
C GLU A 169 -19.23 11.42 -1.78
N LYS A 170 -18.07 11.26 -1.13
CA LYS A 170 -16.76 11.56 -1.74
C LYS A 170 -16.40 10.60 -2.87
N GLU A 171 -16.77 9.34 -2.79
CA GLU A 171 -16.67 8.41 -3.92
C GLU A 171 -17.52 8.86 -5.11
N THR A 172 -18.74 9.35 -4.86
CA THR A 172 -19.62 9.87 -5.91
C THR A 172 -19.18 11.23 -6.45
N ALA A 173 -18.67 12.13 -5.62
CA ALA A 173 -18.18 13.44 -6.04
C ALA A 173 -16.92 13.33 -6.91
N ASN A 174 -16.02 12.39 -6.59
CA ASN A 174 -14.89 12.04 -7.46
C ASN A 174 -15.32 11.44 -8.82
N LYS A 175 -16.58 11.02 -8.93
CA LYS A 175 -17.23 10.57 -10.17
C LYS A 175 -17.77 11.75 -10.98
N THR A 176 -18.30 12.78 -10.33
CA THR A 176 -18.98 13.92 -10.97
C THR A 176 -18.01 14.98 -11.53
N ASP A 177 -16.82 15.12 -10.95
CA ASP A 177 -15.79 16.08 -11.41
C ASP A 177 -15.06 15.64 -12.71
N LYS A 178 -15.61 14.65 -13.42
CA LYS A 178 -15.02 13.99 -14.60
C LYS A 178 -16.05 13.63 -15.68
N THR A 179 -17.16 14.37 -15.73
CA THR A 179 -18.04 14.43 -16.92
C THR A 179 -17.85 15.79 -17.57
#